data_AF-A0A955J487-F1
#
_entry.id   AF-A0A955J487-F1
#
_cell.length_a   1.000
_cell.length_b   1.000
_cell.length_c   1.000
_cell.angle_alpha   90.00
_cell.angle_beta   90.00
_cell.angle_gamma   90.00
#
_symmetry.space_group_name_H-M   'P 1'
#
loop_
_entity.id
_entity.type
_entity.pdbx_description
1 polymer ?
#
loop_
_entity_poly.entity_id
_entity_poly.type
_entity_poly.pdbx_seq_one_letter_code
_entity_poly.pdbx_strand_id
1 'polypeptide(L)' 'MSCVLRTSRLLIRPMVMADAPALAEYRSDPEVARYQGWEAPYPLHAAEALIATMESQARRGGG' A
#
# COMPACT_ATOMS: atom_id res chain seq x y z
N MET A 1 -11.15 14.54 3.55
CA MET A 1 -12.10 13.52 3.01
C MET A 1 -11.29 12.37 2.40
N SER A 2 -11.50 11.12 2.84
CA SER A 2 -10.93 9.96 2.15
C SER A 2 -11.77 9.63 0.90
N CYS A 3 -11.16 9.69 -0.29
CA CYS A 3 -11.83 9.30 -1.53
C CYS A 3 -11.83 7.77 -1.67
N VAL A 4 -13.02 7.18 -1.84
CA VAL A 4 -13.19 5.74 -2.09
C VAL A 4 -13.85 5.54 -3.45
N LEU A 5 -13.35 4.58 -4.22
CA LEU A 5 -13.90 4.20 -5.52
C LEU A 5 -14.46 2.78 -5.45
N ARG A 6 -15.74 2.62 -5.82
CA ARG A 6 -16.42 1.33 -5.85
C ARG A 6 -16.77 0.94 -7.27
N THR A 7 -16.54 -0.32 -7.61
CA THR A 7 -17.03 -0.98 -8.83
C THR A 7 -17.93 -2.15 -8.44
N SER A 8 -18.46 -2.89 -9.42
CA SER A 8 -19.29 -4.07 -9.15
C SER A 8 -18.55 -5.17 -8.37
N ARG A 9 -17.22 -5.24 -8.46
CA ARG A 9 -16.41 -6.30 -7.81
C ARG A 9 -15.38 -5.78 -6.82
N LEU A 10 -15.03 -4.50 -6.87
CA LEU A 10 -13.87 -3.96 -6.14
C LEU A 10 -14.22 -2.71 -5.36
N LEU A 11 -13.63 -2.60 -4.17
CA LEU A 11 -13.53 -1.38 -3.39
C LEU A 11 -12.06 -0.94 -3.39
N ILE A 12 -11.79 0.24 -3.92
CA ILE A 12 -10.49 0.90 -3.87
C ILE A 12 -10.59 2.00 -2.82
N ARG A 13 -9.73 1.93 -1.81
CA ARG A 13 -9.67 2.87 -0.68
C ARG A 13 -8.21 3.23 -0.40
N PRO A 14 -7.94 4.33 0.32
CA PRO A 14 -6.62 4.58 0.88
C PRO A 14 -6.14 3.37 1.69
N MET A 15 -4.84 3.08 1.59
CA MET A 15 -4.21 2.04 2.41
C MET A 15 -4.20 2.48 3.88
N VAL A 16 -4.39 1.51 4.76
CA VAL A 16 -4.35 1.67 6.22
C VAL A 16 -3.35 0.69 6.81
N MET A 17 -2.92 0.92 8.05
CA MET A 17 -1.89 0.09 8.69
C MET A 17 -2.18 -1.43 8.68
N ALA A 18 -3.44 -1.84 8.73
CA ALA A 18 -3.84 -3.25 8.65
C ALA A 18 -3.50 -3.92 7.30
N ASP A 19 -3.24 -3.14 6.24
CA ASP A 19 -2.86 -3.65 4.92
C ASP A 19 -1.35 -3.95 4.80
N ALA A 20 -0.53 -3.52 5.77
CA ALA A 20 0.93 -3.65 5.71
C ALA A 20 1.42 -5.10 5.49
N PRO A 21 0.86 -6.13 6.17
CA PRO A 21 1.28 -7.52 5.95
C PRO A 21 1.01 -7.98 4.51
N ALA A 22 -0.18 -7.72 3.98
CA ALA A 22 -0.54 -8.10 2.61
C ALA A 22 0.31 -7.36 1.57
N LEU A 23 0.62 -6.08 1.82
CA LEU A 23 1.52 -5.31 0.98
C LEU A 23 2.95 -5.87 0.99
N ALA A 24 3.46 -6.25 2.17
CA ALA A 24 4.79 -6.82 2.32
C ALA A 24 4.92 -8.19 1.62
N GLU A 25 3.90 -9.05 1.77
CA GLU A 25 3.82 -10.33 1.07
C GLU A 25 3.81 -10.13 -0.45
N TYR A 26 2.93 -9.27 -0.96
CA TYR A 26 2.85 -8.96 -2.39
C TYR A 26 4.17 -8.40 -2.96
N ARG A 27 4.83 -7.49 -2.24
CA ARG A 27 6.12 -6.94 -2.67
C ARG A 27 7.29 -7.91 -2.54
N SER A 28 7.15 -8.94 -1.73
CA SER A 28 8.15 -9.99 -1.55
C SER A 28 8.03 -11.12 -2.57
N ASP A 29 6.95 -11.18 -3.34
CA ASP A 29 6.80 -12.16 -4.42
C ASP A 29 7.86 -11.91 -5.51
N PRO A 30 8.83 -12.83 -5.71
CA PRO A 30 9.91 -12.63 -6.67
C PRO A 30 9.41 -12.57 -8.12
N GLU A 31 8.31 -13.24 -8.45
CA GLU A 31 7.73 -13.22 -9.80
C GLU A 31 7.09 -11.87 -10.11
N VAL A 32 6.61 -11.15 -9.09
CA VAL A 32 6.13 -9.76 -9.23
C VAL A 32 7.30 -8.79 -9.19
N ALA A 33 8.17 -8.92 -8.19
CA ALA A 33 9.25 -7.98 -7.89
C ALA A 33 10.22 -7.78 -9.06
N ARG A 34 10.54 -8.86 -9.80
CA ARG A 34 11.38 -8.82 -11.02
C ARG A 34 10.89 -7.83 -12.08
N TYR A 35 9.57 -7.61 -12.17
CA TYR A 35 8.96 -6.70 -13.15
C TYR A 35 8.73 -5.29 -12.59
N GLN A 36 8.75 -5.14 -11.27
CA GLN A 36 8.53 -3.86 -10.59
C GLN A 36 9.83 -3.17 -10.16
N GLY A 37 10.97 -3.86 -10.24
CA GLY A 37 12.25 -3.37 -9.74
C GLY A 37 12.28 -3.28 -8.20
N TRP A 38 11.48 -4.10 -7.52
CA TRP A 38 11.49 -4.18 -6.07
C TRP A 38 12.58 -5.14 -5.59
N GLU A 39 13.23 -4.77 -4.50
CA GLU A 39 14.06 -5.72 -3.76
C GLU A 39 13.14 -6.67 -2.98
N ALA A 40 13.38 -7.97 -3.16
CA ALA A 40 12.66 -9.05 -2.48
C ALA A 40 13.65 -9.88 -1.64
N PRO A 41 13.33 -10.22 -0.37
CA PRO A 41 12.06 -9.94 0.31
C PRO A 41 11.91 -8.47 0.75
N TYR A 42 10.69 -7.96 0.67
CA TYR A 42 10.33 -6.61 1.12
C TYR A 42 9.87 -6.65 2.58
N PRO A 43 10.57 -5.97 3.52
CA PRO A 43 10.32 -6.16 4.94
C PRO A 43 9.03 -5.47 5.43
N LEU A 44 8.36 -6.07 6.42
CA LEU A 44 7.10 -5.56 6.97
C LEU A 44 7.20 -4.10 7.47
N HIS A 45 8.27 -3.76 8.19
CA HIS A 45 8.45 -2.40 8.73
C HIS A 45 8.56 -1.34 7.62
N ALA A 46 9.05 -1.71 6.42
CA ALA A 46 9.08 -0.81 5.28
C ALA A 46 7.67 -0.59 4.70
N ALA A 47 6.83 -1.63 4.67
CA ALA A 47 5.42 -1.50 4.29
C ALA A 47 4.67 -0.58 5.26
N GLU A 48 4.87 -0.76 6.56
CA GLU A 48 4.31 0.08 7.63
C GLU A 48 4.73 1.55 7.46
N ALA A 49 6.03 1.81 7.25
CA ALA A 49 6.55 3.16 7.05
C ALA A 49 5.98 3.85 5.79
N LEU A 50 5.79 3.09 4.70
CA LEU A 50 5.18 3.60 3.48
C LEU A 50 3.72 3.99 3.73
N ILE A 51 2.94 3.13 4.38
CA ILE A 51 1.52 3.39 4.65
C ILE A 51 1.37 4.61 5.57
N ALA A 52 2.17 4.71 6.63
CA ALA A 52 2.16 5.89 7.51
C ALA A 52 2.46 7.19 6.73
N THR A 53 3.38 7.13 5.77
CA THR A 53 3.68 8.26 4.88
C THR A 53 2.46 8.62 4.03
N MET A 54 1.81 7.64 3.41
CA MET A 54 0.63 7.86 2.56
C MET A 54 -0.57 8.40 3.35
N GLU A 55 -0.81 7.88 4.55
CA GLU A 55 -1.83 8.41 5.46
C GLU A 55 -1.55 9.87 5.82
N SER A 56 -0.29 10.23 6.07
CA SER A 56 0.10 11.62 6.37
C SER A 56 -0.16 12.56 5.18
N GLN A 57 0.09 12.09 3.95
CA GLN A 57 -0.14 12.86 2.73
C GLN A 57 -1.64 13.03 2.46
N ALA A 58 -2.44 11.97 2.66
CA ALA A 58 -3.89 12.01 2.52
C ALA A 58 -4.53 13.03 3.49
N ARG A 59 -3.96 13.21 4.69
CA ARG A 59 -4.39 14.27 5.63
C ARG A 59 -4.03 15.68 5.17
N ARG A 60 -2.93 15.85 4.42
CA ARG A 60 -2.48 17.16 3.92
C ARG A 60 -3.23 17.65 2.69
N GLY A 61 -3.67 16.75 1.82
CA GLY A 61 -4.38 17.09 0.56
C GLY A 61 -5.87 17.42 0.71
N GLY A 62 -6.35 17.72 1.91
CA GLY A 62 -7.77 17.97 2.21
C GLY A 62 -8.16 19.43 2.41
N GLY A 63 -7.38 20.38 1.88
CA GLY A 63 -7.64 21.83 1.92
C GLY A 63 -8.37 22.33 0.68
#